data_AF-A0A2G4HVF3-F1
#
_entry.id   AF-A0A2G4HVF3-F1
#
_cell.length_a   1.000
_cell.length_b   1.000
_cell.length_c   1.000
_cell.angle_alpha   90.00
_cell.angle_beta   90.00
_cell.angle_gamma   90.00
#
_symmetry.space_group_name_H-M   'P 1'
#
loop_
_entity.id
_entity.type
_entity.pdbx_description
1 polymer ?
#
loop_
_entity_poly.entity_id
_entity_poly.type
_entity_poly.pdbx_seq_one_letter_code
_entity_poly.pdbx_strand_id
1 'polypeptide(L)'
;MELSHAFSTGSKGEVFTIEDLALLERIANAVVKRGMVAPATMFLESLGPMNFLGSQALYFLTPIVEWAFNAREVEQVAQLLERRDTISRLLTLMETKSASQAPQGASAR
;
A
#
# COMPACT_ATOMS: atom_id res chain seq x y z
N MET A 1 -0.75 -40.34 -16.63
CA MET A 1 -0.77 -38.91 -17.00
C MET A 1 -1.25 -38.14 -15.78
N GLU A 2 -0.33 -37.76 -14.90
CA GLU A 2 -0.62 -36.95 -13.71
C GLU A 2 -0.07 -35.55 -13.96
N LEU A 3 -0.92 -34.63 -14.43
CA LEU A 3 -0.62 -33.20 -14.48
C LEU A 3 -1.92 -32.41 -14.26
N SER A 4 -2.57 -32.58 -13.11
CA SER A 4 -3.74 -31.78 -12.75
C SER A 4 -3.75 -31.25 -11.31
N HIS A 5 -2.68 -31.47 -10.55
CA HIS A 5 -2.56 -30.99 -9.15
C HIS A 5 -1.57 -29.81 -8.98
N ALA A 6 -0.98 -29.27 -10.05
CA ALA A 6 0.00 -28.18 -9.97
C ALA A 6 -0.61 -26.76 -9.82
N PHE A 7 -1.94 -26.63 -9.87
CA PHE A 7 -2.66 -25.34 -9.74
C PHE A 7 -3.43 -25.21 -8.42
N SER A 8 -2.91 -25.77 -7.33
CA SER A 8 -3.43 -25.53 -5.99
C SER A 8 -2.39 -24.83 -5.12
N THR A 9 -2.11 -23.57 -5.42
CA THR A 9 -1.43 -22.68 -4.47
C THR A 9 -2.34 -21.47 -4.20
N GLY A 10 -3.17 -21.64 -3.15
CA GLY A 10 -3.57 -20.59 -2.22
C GLY A 10 -4.01 -19.25 -2.80
N SER A 11 -5.15 -19.19 -3.50
CA SER A 11 -5.91 -17.94 -3.63
C SER A 11 -7.30 -18.10 -3.05
N LYS A 12 -7.39 -18.66 -1.84
CA LYS A 12 -8.54 -18.43 -0.98
C LYS A 12 -8.23 -17.12 -0.27
N GLY A 13 -8.85 -16.03 -0.71
CA GLY A 13 -8.59 -14.67 -0.25
C GLY A 13 -8.25 -14.62 1.23
N GLU A 14 -6.98 -14.33 1.53
CA GLU A 14 -6.58 -14.10 2.91
C GLU A 14 -7.42 -12.93 3.40
N VAL A 15 -8.16 -13.16 4.48
CA VAL A 15 -8.93 -12.12 5.15
C VAL A 15 -7.92 -11.27 5.91
N PHE A 16 -7.93 -9.95 5.70
CA PHE A 16 -7.09 -9.04 6.48
C PHE A 16 -7.46 -9.16 7.97
N THR A 17 -6.45 -9.30 8.82
CA THR A 17 -6.64 -9.25 10.27
C THR A 17 -6.98 -7.82 10.71
N ILE A 18 -7.43 -7.66 11.96
CA ILE A 18 -7.69 -6.33 12.52
C ILE A 18 -6.38 -5.53 12.58
N GLU A 19 -5.29 -6.22 12.89
CA GLU A 19 -3.94 -5.67 12.96
C GLU A 19 -3.46 -5.21 11.58
N ASP A 20 -3.71 -5.99 10.53
CA ASP A 20 -3.38 -5.61 9.15
C ASP A 20 -4.11 -4.33 8.75
N LEU A 21 -5.42 -4.26 9.02
CA LEU A 21 -6.25 -3.10 8.69
C LEU A 21 -5.79 -1.85 9.45
N ALA A 22 -5.48 -2.00 10.75
CA ALA A 22 -4.94 -0.91 11.55
C ALA A 22 -3.58 -0.42 11.03
N LEU A 23 -2.71 -1.32 10.56
CA LEU A 23 -1.43 -0.98 9.96
C LEU A 23 -1.62 -0.21 8.64
N LEU A 24 -2.50 -0.69 7.75
CA LEU A 24 -2.83 -0.01 6.49
C LEU A 24 -3.42 1.39 6.74
N GLU A 25 -4.28 1.55 7.74
CA GLU A 25 -4.80 2.85 8.13
C GLU A 25 -3.72 3.81 8.62
N ARG A 26 -2.78 3.32 9.43
CA ARG A 26 -1.64 4.11 9.90
C ARG A 26 -0.76 4.56 8.73
N ILE A 27 -0.49 3.69 7.76
CA ILE A 27 0.26 4.02 6.54
C ILE A 27 -0.47 5.10 5.74
N ALA A 28 -1.76 4.92 5.45
CA ALA A 28 -2.53 5.90 4.69
C ALA A 28 -2.55 7.26 5.39
N ASN A 29 -2.78 7.30 6.71
CA ASN A 29 -2.72 8.53 7.50
C ASN A 29 -1.33 9.20 7.42
N ALA A 30 -0.26 8.40 7.53
CA ALA A 30 1.11 8.87 7.45
C ALA A 30 1.42 9.51 6.08
N VAL A 31 0.96 8.91 4.99
CA VAL A 31 1.14 9.43 3.63
C VAL A 31 0.37 10.74 3.42
N VAL A 32 -0.91 10.79 3.80
CA VAL A 32 -1.74 11.99 3.60
C VAL A 32 -1.22 13.15 4.45
N LYS A 33 -0.87 12.92 5.73
CA LYS A 33 -0.32 13.97 6.62
C LYS A 33 0.97 14.60 6.10
N ARG A 34 1.76 13.87 5.31
CA ARG A 34 3.02 14.35 4.73
C ARG A 34 2.83 14.95 3.33
N GLY A 35 1.60 15.01 2.80
CA GLY A 35 1.33 15.49 1.44
C GLY A 35 1.84 14.54 0.34
N MET A 36 2.04 13.26 0.65
CA MET A 36 2.71 12.30 -0.23
C MET A 36 1.75 11.41 -1.01
N VAL A 37 0.47 11.79 -1.11
CA VAL A 37 -0.56 10.96 -1.77
C VAL A 37 -0.21 10.69 -3.23
N ALA A 38 0.10 11.74 -4.01
CA ALA A 38 0.46 11.60 -5.42
C ALA A 38 1.69 10.69 -5.67
N PRO A 39 2.86 10.89 -5.01
CA PRO A 39 4.01 10.00 -5.21
C PRO A 39 3.76 8.58 -4.68
N ALA A 40 3.01 8.40 -3.60
CA ALA A 40 2.66 7.08 -3.09
C ALA A 40 1.71 6.32 -4.02
N THR A 41 0.71 6.99 -4.60
CA THR A 41 -0.19 6.41 -5.60
C THR A 41 0.58 5.95 -6.82
N MET A 42 1.41 6.82 -7.41
CA MET A 42 2.24 6.47 -8.58
C MET A 42 3.15 5.27 -8.29
N PHE A 43 3.76 5.23 -7.11
CA PHE A 43 4.58 4.10 -6.66
C PHE A 43 3.76 2.81 -6.58
N LEU A 44 2.63 2.82 -5.88
CA LEU A 44 1.79 1.64 -5.68
C LEU A 44 1.20 1.11 -6.99
N GLU A 45 0.80 2.01 -7.89
CA GLU A 45 0.34 1.65 -9.24
C GLU A 45 1.45 1.01 -10.07
N SER A 46 2.71 1.43 -9.89
CA SER A 46 3.85 0.81 -10.58
C SER A 46 4.12 -0.63 -10.13
N LEU A 47 3.64 -1.04 -8.95
CA LEU A 47 3.73 -2.42 -8.46
C LEU A 47 2.66 -3.35 -9.06
N GLY A 48 1.56 -2.79 -9.59
CA GLY A 48 0.43 -3.53 -10.17
C GLY A 48 0.76 -4.28 -11.47
N PRO A 49 1.42 -3.67 -12.46
CA PRO A 49 2.01 -4.40 -13.57
C PRO A 49 3.33 -4.99 -13.09
N MET A 50 3.43 -6.32 -13.06
CA MET A 50 4.58 -7.11 -12.62
C MET A 50 5.82 -6.95 -13.53
N ASN A 51 6.17 -5.72 -13.94
CA ASN A 51 7.22 -5.47 -14.91
C ASN A 51 8.03 -4.18 -14.70
N PHE A 52 7.86 -3.39 -13.64
CA PHE A 52 8.76 -2.25 -13.45
C PHE A 52 9.02 -1.91 -11.98
N LEU A 53 10.31 -1.76 -11.66
CA LEU A 53 10.89 -1.36 -10.36
C LEU A 53 11.29 -2.47 -9.38
N GLY A 54 11.95 -3.52 -9.87
CA GLY A 54 12.93 -4.23 -9.04
C GLY A 54 14.14 -3.33 -8.74
N SER A 55 14.50 -3.17 -7.46
CA SER A 55 15.59 -2.35 -6.87
C SER A 55 15.39 -0.83 -6.73
N GLN A 56 14.89 -0.09 -7.73
CA GLN A 56 14.84 1.38 -7.67
C GLN A 56 13.70 1.95 -6.81
N ALA A 57 12.60 1.19 -6.71
CA ALA A 57 11.45 1.50 -5.86
C ALA A 57 11.82 1.58 -4.36
N LEU A 58 12.62 0.62 -3.88
CA LEU A 58 13.07 0.57 -2.49
C LEU A 58 13.92 1.80 -2.13
N TYR A 59 14.85 2.21 -3.01
CA TYR A 59 15.69 3.38 -2.77
C TYR A 59 14.89 4.69 -2.67
N PHE A 60 13.84 4.87 -3.48
CA PHE A 60 12.96 6.03 -3.42
C PHE A 60 12.18 6.13 -2.09
N LEU A 61 11.80 4.99 -1.51
CA LEU A 61 11.01 4.94 -0.28
C LEU A 61 11.84 4.88 1.01
N THR A 62 13.14 4.57 0.94
CA THR A 62 14.05 4.48 2.11
C THR A 62 13.88 5.60 3.15
N PRO A 63 13.89 6.91 2.80
CA PRO A 63 13.82 7.98 3.80
C PRO A 63 12.45 8.07 4.50
N ILE A 64 11.40 7.49 3.93
CA ILE A 64 10.04 7.49 4.49
C ILE A 64 9.86 6.27 5.39
N VAL A 65 10.37 5.12 4.94
CA VAL A 65 10.22 3.83 5.62
C VAL A 65 11.03 3.81 6.92
N GLU A 66 12.27 4.28 6.91
CA GLU A 66 13.15 4.29 8.09
C GLU A 66 12.67 5.24 9.20
N TRP A 67 11.93 6.29 8.86
CA TRP A 67 11.40 7.25 9.85
C TRP A 67 10.02 6.88 10.38
N ALA A 68 9.22 6.14 9.61
CA ALA A 68 7.81 5.87 9.92
C ALA A 68 7.55 4.47 10.50
N PHE A 69 8.43 3.49 10.29
CA PHE A 69 8.19 2.09 10.63
C PHE A 69 9.40 1.43 11.30
N ASN A 70 9.14 0.59 12.30
CA ASN A 70 10.18 -0.30 12.85
C ASN A 70 10.39 -1.53 11.94
N ALA A 71 11.51 -2.25 12.11
CA ALA A 71 11.87 -3.39 11.25
C ALA A 71 10.76 -4.47 11.14
N ARG A 72 10.02 -4.73 12.22
CA ARG A 72 8.88 -5.67 12.20
C ARG A 72 7.72 -5.14 11.35
N GLU A 73 7.41 -3.86 11.47
CA GLU A 73 6.35 -3.24 10.66
C GLU A 73 6.73 -3.23 9.18
N VAL A 74 8.01 -3.02 8.85
CA VAL A 74 8.50 -3.10 7.46
C VAL A 74 8.29 -4.50 6.88
N GLU A 75 8.62 -5.54 7.64
CA GLU A 75 8.42 -6.93 7.22
C GLU A 75 6.92 -7.27 7.05
N GLN A 76 6.07 -6.81 7.98
CA GLN A 76 4.62 -6.98 7.88
C GLN A 76 4.03 -6.26 6.66
N VAL A 77 4.49 -5.04 6.37
CA VAL A 77 4.07 -4.31 5.17
C VAL A 77 4.52 -5.02 3.91
N ALA A 78 5.76 -5.54 3.86
CA ALA A 78 6.24 -6.31 2.71
C ALA A 78 5.36 -7.53 2.45
N GLN A 79 5.03 -8.30 3.49
CA GLN A 79 4.12 -9.45 3.38
C GLN A 79 2.71 -9.04 2.93
N LEU A 80 2.19 -7.92 3.44
CA LEU A 80 0.89 -7.41 2.99
C LEU A 80 0.92 -6.99 1.53
N LEU A 81 1.97 -6.34 1.05
CA LEU A 81 2.09 -5.89 -0.35
C LEU A 81 2.18 -7.05 -1.36
N GLU A 82 2.56 -8.26 -0.94
CA GLU A 82 2.50 -9.47 -1.78
C GLU A 82 1.06 -9.89 -2.11
N ARG A 83 0.08 -9.48 -1.28
CA ARG A 83 -1.35 -9.73 -1.52
C ARG A 83 -1.89 -8.72 -2.53
N ARG A 84 -2.47 -9.24 -3.62
CA ARG A 84 -3.01 -8.44 -4.74
C ARG A 84 -3.98 -7.34 -4.29
N ASP A 85 -4.80 -7.62 -3.28
CA ASP A 85 -5.85 -6.71 -2.81
C ASP A 85 -5.32 -5.56 -1.93
N THR A 86 -4.09 -5.68 -1.39
CA THR A 86 -3.51 -4.69 -0.48
C THR A 86 -3.28 -3.36 -1.16
N ILE A 87 -2.74 -3.38 -2.40
CA ILE A 87 -2.47 -2.17 -3.18
C ILE A 87 -3.76 -1.39 -3.41
N SER A 88 -4.79 -2.04 -3.94
CA SER A 88 -6.09 -1.41 -4.20
C SER A 88 -6.71 -0.84 -2.91
N ARG A 89 -6.65 -1.58 -1.80
CA ARG A 89 -7.15 -1.10 -0.51
C ARG A 89 -6.39 0.12 0.00
N LEU A 90 -5.07 0.13 -0.12
CA LEU A 90 -4.23 1.24 0.34
C LEU A 90 -4.50 2.50 -0.48
N LEU A 91 -4.64 2.38 -1.79
CA LEU A 91 -5.05 3.48 -2.68
C LEU A 91 -6.40 4.08 -2.25
N THR A 92 -7.43 3.24 -2.06
CA THR A 92 -8.75 3.71 -1.61
C THR A 92 -8.70 4.40 -0.24
N LEU A 93 -7.92 3.88 0.71
CA LEU A 93 -7.75 4.51 2.03
C LEU A 93 -7.09 5.89 1.92
N MET A 94 -6.05 6.02 1.10
CA MET A 94 -5.37 7.30 0.88
C MET A 94 -6.29 8.33 0.20
N GLU A 95 -7.03 7.93 -0.84
CA GLU A 95 -7.99 8.80 -1.53
C GLU A 95 -9.07 9.29 -0.57
N THR A 96 -9.73 8.37 0.15
CA THR A 96 -10.80 8.70 1.10
C THR A 96 -10.33 9.70 2.16
N LYS A 97 -9.12 9.49 2.70
CA LYS A 97 -8.53 10.37 3.72
C LYS A 97 -8.10 11.71 3.14
N SER A 98 -7.50 11.74 1.95
CA SER A 98 -7.12 12.98 1.28
C SER A 98 -8.33 13.87 0.96
N ALA A 99 -9.44 13.28 0.51
CA ALA A 99 -10.69 13.98 0.24
C ALA A 99 -11.30 14.57 1.53
N SER A 100 -11.12 13.89 2.67
CA SER A 100 -11.57 14.36 3.98
C SER A 100 -10.68 15.47 4.57
N GLN A 101 -9.42 15.57 4.14
CA GLN A 101 -8.45 16.58 4.60
C GLN A 101 -8.35 17.81 3.68
N ALA A 102 -8.98 17.78 2.51
CA ALA A 102 -9.10 18.97 1.66
C ALA A 102 -9.83 20.07 2.44
N PRO A 103 -9.23 21.25 2.64
CA PRO A 103 -9.95 22.38 3.20
C PRO A 103 -11.10 22.68 2.24
N GLN A 104 -12.34 22.63 2.72
CA GLN A 104 -13.53 23.16 2.02
C GLN A 104 -13.48 24.71 1.94
N GLY A 105 -12.30 25.29 1.74
CA GLY A 105 -12.00 26.73 1.78
C GLY A 105 -11.60 27.34 0.44
N ALA A 106 -11.61 26.58 -0.66
CA ALA A 106 -11.35 27.10 -2.00
C ALA A 106 -12.63 27.25 -2.85
N SER A 107 -13.79 27.39 -2.20
CA SER A 107 -14.93 28.11 -2.80
C SER A 107 -14.91 29.53 -2.27
N ALA A 108 -13.97 30.32 -2.77
CA ALA A 108 -13.85 31.76 -2.65
C ALA A 108 -13.51 32.22 -4.07
N ARG A 109 -14.15 33.19 -4.70
CA ARG A 109 -15.02 34.30 -4.32
C ARG A 109 -15.67 34.79 -5.62
#